data_AF-A0AA86NF80-F1
#
_entry.id   AF-A0AA86NF80-F1
#
_cell.length_a   1.000
_cell.length_b   1.000
_cell.length_c   1.000
_cell.angle_alpha   90.00
_cell.angle_beta   90.00
_cell.angle_gamma   90.00
#
_symmetry.space_group_name_H-M   'P 1'
#
loop_
_entity.id
_entity.type
_entity.pdbx_description
1 polymer ?
#
loop_
_entity_poly.entity_id
_entity_poly.type
_entity_poly.pdbx_seq_one_letter_code
_entity_poly.pdbx_strand_id
1 'polypeptide(L)'
;MNAAKDLQFSNAIQQYIWDEHQTRFQQLSHCYHFLCTLNSKQRYGMWKKVGAYSQMDSKSCREYFHNTWSSKFYEPVSSYREEIKRLASQLQDQQEVISEFIKRHPEKNFGKHELRVVVNTICKRASNGSISNQNNSSEEHNSVVVFDFVDIFQ
;
A
#
# COMPACT_ATOMS: atom_id res chain seq x y z
N MET A 1 -0.55 -15.82 10.57
CA MET A 1 -0.87 -16.21 9.18
C MET A 1 -0.76 -17.71 9.04
N ASN A 2 -1.67 -18.35 8.29
CA ASN A 2 -1.58 -19.79 8.04
C ASN A 2 -0.67 -20.02 6.83
N ALA A 3 0.61 -20.33 7.08
CA ALA A 3 1.62 -20.53 6.04
C ALA A 3 1.22 -21.60 5.01
N ALA A 4 0.48 -22.63 5.43
CA ALA A 4 -0.02 -23.66 4.53
C ALA A 4 -1.06 -23.10 3.55
N LYS A 5 -2.00 -22.27 4.03
CA LYS A 5 -3.00 -21.59 3.18
C LYS A 5 -2.32 -20.67 2.15
N ASP A 6 -1.27 -19.96 2.57
CA ASP A 6 -0.50 -19.09 1.69
C ASP A 6 0.23 -19.85 0.59
N LEU A 7 0.87 -20.97 0.92
CA LEU A 7 1.52 -21.82 -0.05
C LEU A 7 0.51 -22.40 -1.04
N GLN A 8 -0.63 -22.91 -0.54
CA GLN A 8 -1.71 -23.44 -1.37
C GLN A 8 -2.24 -22.38 -2.35
N PHE A 9 -2.50 -21.16 -1.86
CA PHE A 9 -2.97 -20.08 -2.72
C PHE A 9 -1.93 -19.66 -3.75
N SER A 10 -0.65 -19.60 -3.36
CA SER A 10 0.46 -19.27 -4.28
C SER A 10 0.59 -20.30 -5.39
N ASN A 11 0.48 -21.59 -5.06
CA ASN A 11 0.51 -22.68 -6.03
C ASN A 11 -0.71 -22.63 -6.97
N ALA A 12 -1.90 -22.32 -6.44
CA ALA A 12 -3.12 -22.15 -7.24
C ALA A 12 -2.98 -21.01 -8.26
N ILE A 13 -2.35 -19.90 -7.89
CA ILE A 13 -2.03 -18.80 -8.81
C ILE A 13 -1.07 -19.26 -9.90
N GLN A 14 0.04 -19.92 -9.54
CA GLN A 14 1.01 -20.40 -10.52
C GLN A 14 0.38 -21.40 -11.50
N GLN A 15 -0.48 -22.29 -11.00
CA GLN A 15 -1.21 -23.26 -11.81
C GLN A 15 -2.16 -22.55 -12.79
N TYR A 16 -2.93 -21.57 -12.33
CA TYR A 16 -3.79 -20.77 -13.21
C TYR A 16 -2.99 -20.07 -14.32
N ILE A 17 -1.87 -19.44 -13.98
CA ILE A 17 -1.02 -18.74 -14.96
C ILE A 17 -0.50 -19.73 -16.00
N TRP A 18 -0.08 -20.91 -15.56
CA TRP A 18 0.37 -21.96 -16.46
C TRP A 18 -0.74 -22.41 -17.40
N ASP A 19 -1.93 -22.75 -16.88
CA ASP A 19 -3.01 -23.31 -17.69
C ASP A 19 -3.55 -22.30 -18.71
N GLU A 20 -3.74 -21.04 -18.31
CA GLU A 20 -4.36 -20.03 -19.19
C GLU A 20 -3.37 -19.28 -20.09
N HIS A 21 -2.12 -19.14 -19.65
CA HIS A 21 -1.14 -18.27 -20.32
C HIS A 21 0.14 -18.99 -20.68
N GLN A 22 0.27 -20.29 -20.36
CA GLN A 22 1.43 -21.13 -20.70
C GLN A 22 2.76 -20.49 -20.26
N THR A 23 2.73 -19.74 -19.16
CA THR A 23 3.86 -18.96 -18.64
C THR A 23 4.24 -19.50 -17.27
N ARG A 24 5.55 -19.61 -16.98
CA ARG A 24 6.07 -19.96 -15.65
C ARG A 24 6.95 -18.85 -15.10
N PHE A 25 6.67 -18.48 -13.87
CA PHE A 25 7.49 -17.53 -13.11
C PHE A 25 8.21 -18.26 -11.98
N GLN A 26 9.51 -18.02 -11.85
CA GLN A 26 10.31 -18.55 -10.74
C GLN A 26 10.01 -17.82 -9.42
N GLN A 27 9.67 -16.54 -9.49
CA GLN A 27 9.39 -15.70 -8.32
C GLN A 27 7.91 -15.34 -8.23
N LEU A 28 7.35 -15.37 -7.02
CA LEU A 28 5.94 -15.01 -6.78
C LEU A 28 5.65 -13.52 -7.05
N SER A 29 6.64 -12.65 -6.88
CA SER A 29 6.56 -11.24 -7.26
C SER A 29 6.21 -11.09 -8.74
N HIS A 30 6.84 -11.86 -9.63
CA HIS A 30 6.54 -11.84 -11.06
C HIS A 30 5.13 -12.36 -11.35
N CYS A 31 4.64 -13.38 -10.63
CA CYS A 31 3.24 -13.78 -10.70
C CYS A 31 2.32 -12.61 -10.34
N TYR A 32 2.60 -11.93 -9.23
CA TYR A 32 1.82 -10.78 -8.78
C TYR A 32 1.77 -9.66 -9.84
N HIS A 33 2.94 -9.26 -10.37
CA HIS A 33 3.01 -8.25 -11.43
C HIS A 33 2.23 -8.65 -12.67
N PHE A 34 2.37 -9.90 -13.12
CA PHE A 34 1.61 -10.43 -14.26
C PHE A 34 0.09 -10.32 -14.03
N LEU A 35 -0.40 -10.74 -12.86
CA LEU A 35 -1.82 -10.64 -12.52
C LEU A 35 -2.33 -9.18 -12.52
N CYS A 36 -1.50 -8.23 -12.11
CA CYS A 36 -1.83 -6.81 -12.16
C CYS A 36 -1.98 -6.27 -13.58
N THR A 37 -1.31 -6.87 -14.58
CA THR A 37 -1.44 -6.49 -16.00
C THR A 37 -2.71 -7.04 -16.66
N LEU A 38 -3.34 -8.06 -16.07
CA LEU A 38 -4.57 -8.62 -16.62
C LEU A 38 -5.68 -7.58 -16.63
N ASN A 39 -6.41 -7.48 -17.75
CA ASN A 39 -7.56 -6.61 -17.86
C ASN A 39 -8.77 -7.17 -17.07
N SER A 40 -9.81 -6.37 -16.89
CA SER A 40 -11.01 -6.77 -16.13
C SER A 40 -11.69 -8.03 -16.65
N LYS A 41 -11.70 -8.23 -17.98
CA LYS A 41 -12.30 -9.42 -18.61
C LYS A 41 -11.48 -10.68 -18.32
N GLN A 42 -10.16 -10.60 -18.30
CA GLN A 42 -9.27 -11.72 -17.96
C GLN A 42 -9.34 -12.07 -16.46
N ARG A 43 -9.46 -11.06 -15.59
CA ARG A 43 -9.68 -11.28 -14.16
C ARG A 43 -11.07 -11.88 -13.89
N TYR A 44 -12.04 -11.59 -14.74
CA TYR A 44 -13.39 -12.15 -14.66
C TYR A 44 -13.34 -13.65 -15.01
N GLY A 45 -13.45 -14.50 -14.00
CA GLY A 45 -13.35 -15.96 -14.13
C GLY A 45 -12.05 -16.56 -13.61
N MET A 46 -10.98 -15.76 -13.51
CA MET A 46 -9.72 -16.17 -12.86
C MET A 46 -9.97 -16.71 -11.45
N TRP A 47 -10.72 -15.97 -10.63
CA TRP A 47 -11.00 -16.36 -9.25
C TRP A 47 -11.79 -17.66 -9.11
N LYS A 48 -12.59 -18.02 -10.12
CA LYS A 48 -13.27 -19.31 -10.16
C LYS A 48 -12.29 -20.45 -10.38
N LYS A 49 -11.31 -20.27 -11.28
CA LYS A 49 -10.26 -21.27 -11.57
C LYS A 49 -9.28 -21.40 -10.41
N VAL A 50 -8.77 -20.27 -9.91
CA VAL A 50 -7.89 -20.24 -8.72
C VAL A 50 -8.59 -20.88 -7.52
N GLY A 51 -9.88 -20.60 -7.32
CA GLY A 51 -10.67 -21.19 -6.24
C GLY A 51 -10.84 -22.70 -6.34
N ALA A 52 -10.96 -23.25 -7.55
CA ALA A 52 -10.97 -24.69 -7.76
C ALA A 52 -9.65 -25.35 -7.32
N TYR A 53 -8.50 -24.71 -7.57
CA TYR A 53 -7.19 -25.21 -7.14
C TYR A 53 -6.94 -25.01 -5.64
N SER A 54 -7.37 -23.89 -5.06
CA SER A 54 -7.13 -23.56 -3.65
C SER A 54 -8.24 -24.02 -2.71
N GLN A 55 -9.26 -24.71 -3.21
CA GLN A 55 -10.46 -25.13 -2.44
C GLN A 55 -11.15 -23.94 -1.73
N MET A 56 -11.25 -22.81 -2.43
CA MET A 56 -11.92 -21.61 -1.95
C MET A 56 -12.98 -21.20 -2.97
N ASP A 57 -14.08 -20.61 -2.52
CA ASP A 57 -15.02 -20.00 -3.46
C ASP A 57 -14.40 -18.73 -4.09
N SER A 58 -14.95 -18.34 -5.24
CA SER A 58 -14.41 -17.22 -6.02
C SER A 58 -14.41 -15.89 -5.25
N LYS A 59 -15.34 -15.65 -4.32
CA LYS A 59 -15.39 -14.42 -3.54
C LYS A 59 -14.26 -14.43 -2.51
N SER A 60 -14.11 -15.53 -1.78
CA SER A 60 -13.02 -15.74 -0.83
C SER A 60 -11.64 -15.64 -1.50
N CYS A 61 -11.45 -16.18 -2.70
CA CYS A 61 -10.17 -16.03 -3.43
C CYS A 61 -9.84 -14.57 -3.73
N ARG A 62 -10.82 -13.82 -4.24
CA ARG A 62 -10.65 -12.40 -4.56
C ARG A 62 -10.30 -11.60 -3.31
N GLU A 63 -11.04 -11.81 -2.23
CA GLU A 63 -10.79 -11.13 -0.96
C GLU A 63 -9.43 -11.49 -0.37
N TYR A 64 -9.07 -12.78 -0.39
CA TYR A 64 -7.76 -13.24 0.07
C TYR A 64 -6.61 -12.66 -0.74
N PHE A 65 -6.77 -12.59 -2.07
CA PHE A 65 -5.79 -11.94 -2.94
C PHE A 65 -5.58 -10.48 -2.54
N HIS A 66 -6.65 -9.69 -2.45
CA HIS A 66 -6.53 -8.24 -2.19
C HIS A 66 -6.09 -7.90 -0.76
N ASN A 67 -6.52 -8.68 0.23
CA ASN A 67 -6.32 -8.33 1.64
C ASN A 67 -5.11 -9.01 2.28
N THR A 68 -4.66 -10.15 1.74
CA THR A 68 -3.64 -10.98 2.42
C THR A 68 -2.48 -11.36 1.51
N TRP A 69 -2.75 -11.86 0.30
CA TRP A 69 -1.67 -12.35 -0.55
C TRP A 69 -0.91 -11.20 -1.23
N SER A 70 -1.64 -10.22 -1.79
CA SER A 70 -1.03 -9.09 -2.50
C SER A 70 -0.22 -8.14 -1.61
N SER A 71 -0.59 -8.03 -0.32
CA SER A 71 0.10 -7.14 0.61
C SER A 71 1.56 -7.52 0.87
N LYS A 72 1.92 -8.78 0.62
CA LYS A 72 3.30 -9.27 0.71
C LYS A 72 4.23 -8.65 -0.33
N PHE A 73 3.67 -8.09 -1.40
CA PHE A 73 4.41 -7.47 -2.49
C PHE A 73 4.33 -5.95 -2.44
N TYR A 74 3.71 -5.38 -1.40
CA TYR A 74 3.71 -3.94 -1.19
C TYR A 74 4.94 -3.51 -0.42
N GLU A 75 5.45 -2.36 -0.83
CA GLU A 75 6.50 -1.65 -0.13
C GLU A 75 5.89 -0.88 1.03
N PRO A 76 6.49 -0.95 2.22
CA PRO A 76 5.97 -0.26 3.40
C PRO A 76 6.03 1.25 3.18
N VAL A 77 4.87 1.91 3.28
CA VAL A 77 4.77 3.36 3.07
C VAL A 77 5.45 4.12 4.20
N SER A 78 5.54 3.52 5.39
CA SER A 78 6.15 4.09 6.59
C SER A 78 7.60 4.55 6.37
N SER A 79 8.37 3.85 5.54
CA SER A 79 9.75 4.21 5.20
C SER A 79 9.87 5.52 4.42
N TYR A 80 8.77 5.99 3.80
CA TYR A 80 8.73 7.20 2.97
C TYR A 80 8.04 8.38 3.66
N ARG A 81 7.77 8.27 4.97
CA ARG A 81 6.96 9.26 5.71
C ARG A 81 7.49 10.69 5.61
N GLU A 82 8.80 10.89 5.73
CA GLU A 82 9.40 12.23 5.65
C GLU A 82 9.33 12.82 4.24
N GLU A 83 9.45 11.99 3.20
CA GLU A 83 9.23 12.44 1.83
C GLU A 83 7.78 12.86 1.61
N ILE A 84 6.82 12.06 2.08
CA ILE A 84 5.40 12.37 1.98
C ILE A 84 5.07 13.66 2.72
N LYS A 85 5.65 13.91 3.90
CA LYS A 85 5.52 15.19 4.62
C LYS A 85 6.02 16.37 3.78
N ARG A 86 7.19 16.23 3.15
CA ARG A 86 7.74 17.27 2.29
C ARG A 86 6.83 17.54 1.10
N LEU A 87 6.34 16.50 0.42
CA LEU A 87 5.37 16.65 -0.66
C LEU A 87 4.09 17.34 -0.19
N ALA A 88 3.55 16.94 0.96
CA ALA A 88 2.34 17.53 1.54
C ALA A 88 2.52 19.00 1.98
N SER A 89 3.76 19.45 2.26
CA SER A 89 4.04 20.86 2.51
C SER A 89 4.11 21.70 1.23
N GLN A 90 4.41 21.06 0.09
CA GLN A 90 4.53 21.71 -1.23
C GLN A 90 3.22 21.68 -2.01
N LEU A 91 2.45 20.60 -1.85
CA LEU A 91 1.22 20.32 -2.56
C LEU A 91 0.07 20.36 -1.56
N GLN A 92 -0.91 21.24 -1.81
CA GLN A 92 -2.04 21.42 -0.90
C GLN A 92 -3.10 20.33 -1.07
N ASP A 93 -3.16 19.69 -2.24
CA ASP A 93 -4.12 18.64 -2.54
C ASP A 93 -3.55 17.22 -2.29
N GLN A 94 -4.37 16.37 -1.65
CA GLN A 94 -3.98 14.99 -1.31
C GLN A 94 -3.78 14.10 -2.54
N GLN A 95 -4.58 14.28 -3.60
CA GLN A 95 -4.44 13.50 -4.83
C GLN A 95 -3.17 13.91 -5.58
N GLU A 96 -2.81 15.19 -5.56
CA GLU A 96 -1.54 15.67 -6.10
C GLU A 96 -0.35 15.05 -5.37
N VAL A 97 -0.36 15.03 -4.03
CA VAL A 97 0.70 14.37 -3.23
C VAL A 97 0.84 12.90 -3.62
N ILE A 98 -0.27 12.16 -3.69
CA ILE A 98 -0.26 10.74 -4.06
C ILE A 98 0.27 10.55 -5.48
N SER A 99 -0.18 11.37 -6.42
CA SER A 99 0.20 11.25 -7.84
C SER A 99 1.69 11.55 -8.04
N GLU A 100 2.20 12.61 -7.42
CA GLU A 100 3.61 12.97 -7.45
C GLU A 100 4.48 11.90 -6.76
N PHE A 101 4.02 11.35 -5.63
CA PHE A 101 4.72 10.26 -4.94
C PHE A 101 4.82 9.00 -5.83
N ILE A 102 3.73 8.57 -6.45
CA ILE A 102 3.72 7.41 -7.36
C ILE A 102 4.62 7.66 -8.57
N LYS A 103 4.62 8.89 -9.10
CA LYS A 103 5.47 9.28 -10.24
C LYS A 103 6.97 9.19 -9.92
N ARG A 104 7.36 9.45 -8.67
CA ARG A 104 8.76 9.37 -8.21
C ARG A 104 9.26 7.95 -7.96
N HIS A 105 8.34 7.01 -7.72
CA HIS A 105 8.63 5.63 -7.37
C HIS A 105 7.89 4.64 -8.29
N PRO A 106 8.08 4.72 -9.63
CA PRO A 106 7.34 3.90 -10.59
C PRO A 106 7.66 2.40 -10.49
N GLU A 107 8.80 2.05 -9.91
CA GLU A 107 9.26 0.67 -9.69
C GLU A 107 8.69 0.03 -8.43
N LYS A 108 8.08 0.84 -7.54
CA LYS A 108 7.54 0.39 -6.26
C LYS A 108 6.04 0.17 -6.33
N ASN A 109 5.57 -0.87 -5.67
CA ASN A 109 4.14 -1.11 -5.48
C ASN A 109 3.74 -0.70 -4.07
N PHE A 110 2.89 0.32 -3.94
CA PHE A 110 2.36 0.71 -2.65
C PHE A 110 0.91 0.25 -2.49
N GLY A 111 0.56 -0.16 -1.26
CA GLY A 111 -0.83 -0.38 -0.90
C GLY A 111 -1.63 0.93 -1.00
N LYS A 112 -2.51 1.06 -1.99
CA LYS A 112 -3.26 2.31 -2.24
C LYS A 112 -4.01 2.84 -1.01
N HIS A 113 -4.57 1.93 -0.21
CA HIS A 113 -5.27 2.30 1.02
C HIS A 113 -4.31 2.86 2.07
N GLU A 114 -3.19 2.16 2.31
CA GLU A 114 -2.17 2.58 3.28
C GLU A 114 -1.57 3.93 2.88
N LEU A 115 -1.19 4.11 1.61
CA LEU A 115 -0.67 5.37 1.10
C LEU A 115 -1.67 6.52 1.34
N ARG A 116 -2.95 6.29 1.03
CA ARG A 116 -4.00 7.29 1.27
C ARG A 116 -4.15 7.61 2.76
N VAL A 117 -4.12 6.62 3.64
CA VAL A 117 -4.23 6.83 5.10
C VAL A 117 -3.05 7.67 5.61
N VAL A 118 -1.82 7.35 5.17
CA VAL A 118 -0.61 8.09 5.57
C VAL A 118 -0.67 9.54 5.08
N VAL A 119 -0.97 9.76 3.79
CA VAL A 119 -1.10 11.11 3.21
C VAL A 119 -2.18 11.90 3.92
N ASN A 120 -3.38 11.33 4.11
CA ASN A 120 -4.49 12.01 4.78
C ASN A 120 -4.13 12.41 6.21
N THR A 121 -3.44 11.54 6.94
CA THR A 121 -3.01 11.81 8.32
C THR A 121 -2.02 12.97 8.37
N ILE A 122 -1.07 13.00 7.42
CA ILE A 122 -0.05 14.06 7.33
C ILE A 122 -0.69 15.39 6.94
N CYS A 123 -1.49 15.43 5.87
CA CYS A 123 -2.13 16.67 5.40
C CYS A 123 -3.07 17.26 6.47
N LYS A 124 -3.87 16.45 7.16
CA LYS A 124 -4.75 16.93 8.25
C LYS A 124 -3.97 17.56 9.39
N ARG A 125 -2.80 17.00 9.75
CA ARG A 125 -1.95 17.55 10.81
C ARG A 125 -1.33 18.89 10.38
N ALA A 126 -0.93 19.02 9.11
CA ALA A 126 -0.42 20.27 8.59
C ALA A 126 -1.47 21.40 8.64
N SER A 127 -2.72 21.11 8.27
CA SER A 127 -3.82 22.10 8.32
C SER A 127 -4.18 22.52 9.75
N ASN A 128 -4.16 21.59 10.71
CA ASN A 128 -4.55 21.89 12.09
C ASN A 128 -3.44 22.62 12.87
N GLY A 129 -2.17 22.37 12.57
CA GLY A 129 -1.03 23.04 13.22
C GLY A 129 -0.94 24.54 12.92
N SER A 130 -1.56 25.01 11.83
CA SER A 130 -1.62 26.43 11.48
C SER A 130 -2.61 27.24 12.31
N ILE A 131 -3.60 26.59 12.96
CA ILE A 131 -4.66 27.28 13.73
C ILE A 131 -4.22 27.59 15.16
N SER A 132 -3.22 26.89 15.71
CA SER A 132 -2.79 27.04 17.11
C SER A 132 -1.72 28.09 17.37
N ASN A 133 -1.22 28.80 16.35
CA ASN A 133 -0.08 29.74 16.49
C ASN A 133 -0.41 31.24 16.37
N GLN A 134 -1.69 31.65 16.42
CA GLN A 134 -2.07 33.07 16.30
C GLN A 134 -2.43 33.79 17.62
N ASN A 135 -2.32 33.15 18.80
CA ASN A 135 -2.74 33.79 20.07
C ASN A 135 -1.64 34.11 21.09
N ASN A 136 -0.36 33.84 20.83
CA ASN A 136 0.72 34.21 21.77
C ASN A 136 1.83 34.98 21.07
N SER A 137 1.55 36.24 20.75
CA SER A 137 2.59 37.26 20.57
C SER A 137 2.69 38.06 21.85
N SER A 138 3.56 37.65 22.77
CA SER A 138 4.30 38.50 23.69
C SER A 138 5.32 37.65 24.45
N GLU A 139 6.55 38.15 24.45
CA GLU A 139 7.66 37.83 25.35
C GLU A 139 8.61 36.67 24.99
N GLU A 140 9.81 37.13 24.68
CA GLU A 140 11.10 36.47 24.62
C GLU A 140 11.29 35.36 25.68
N HIS A 141 11.79 34.20 25.27
CA HIS A 141 13.01 33.66 25.87
C HIS A 141 13.57 32.47 25.07
N ASN A 142 14.88 32.53 24.91
CA ASN A 142 15.75 31.54 24.32
C ASN A 142 15.62 30.19 25.05
N SER A 143 15.11 29.14 24.39
CA SER A 143 15.35 27.77 24.83
C SER A 143 15.39 26.80 23.64
N VAL A 144 16.46 26.02 23.60
CA VAL A 144 16.66 24.91 22.68
C VAL A 144 15.62 23.84 23.02
N VAL A 145 14.61 23.68 22.16
CA VAL A 145 13.61 22.61 22.32
C VAL A 145 14.16 21.35 21.66
N VAL A 146 14.76 20.49 22.49
CA VAL A 146 14.95 19.07 22.19
C VAL A 146 13.56 18.44 22.15
N PHE A 147 13.11 17.99 20.98
CA PHE A 147 11.85 17.25 20.88
C PHE A 147 12.11 15.78 21.23
N ASP A 148 11.68 15.40 22.44
CA ASP A 148 11.63 14.01 22.89
C ASP A 148 10.67 13.21 22.00
N PHE A 149 11.24 12.18 21.38
CA PHE A 149 10.53 11.05 20.79
C PHE A 149 9.98 10.20 21.95
N VAL A 150 8.66 10.17 22.11
CA VAL A 150 8.01 9.13 22.92
C VAL A 150 7.13 8.29 22.02
N ASP A 151 7.51 7.01 21.98
CA ASP A 151 6.86 5.89 21.36
C ASP A 151 5.36 5.82 21.69
N ILE A 152 4.54 5.72 20.64
CA ILE A 152 3.15 5.27 20.77
C ILE A 152 2.96 4.14 19.76
N PHE A 153 3.53 2.98 20.07
CA PHE A 153 3.07 1.66 19.64
C PHE A 153 3.61 0.62 20.62
N GLN A 154 2.85 0.36 21.69
CA GLN A 154 2.73 -0.94 22.34
C GLN A 154 1.25 -1.27 22.47
#